data_AF-A0AAD0KN71-F1
#
_entry.id   AF-A0AAD0KN71-F1
#
_cell.length_a   1.000
_cell.length_b   1.000
_cell.length_c   1.000
_cell.angle_alpha   90.00
_cell.angle_beta   90.00
_cell.angle_gamma   90.00
#
_symmetry.space_group_name_H-M   'P 1'
#
loop_
_entity.id
_entity.type
_entity.pdbx_description
1 polymer ?
#
loop_
_entity_poly.entity_id
_entity_poly.type
_entity_poly.pdbx_seq_one_letter_code
_entity_poly.pdbx_strand_id
1 'polypeptide(L)'
;MSDELLAKLDEWHEEDEFQEIVDAITEIPEEERDYVLTSHLGRALNNLGQYEEALEQYLSIEEEGEGDPLWHYRIGVSYYYLKRYEEALKAFAIADQLEPDDEDTLEFLGWIKRKLAKKAAKKPVNKPAKKPVIALDTTNFWDDSEYAFSEYISDPPSDALITSVQEELVFKLPASYVDMMKLHNGGIPHNNRYPIPGTGEFITISGIHGIGRDKNKSLCGASGSRTVIENGRYPEVGVVICDCPSENEVVMLDYREFGNDGEPEVIHVDRDNKYKITRLADNFETFISGLVK
;
A
#
# COMPACT_ATOMS: atom_id res chain seq x y z
N MET A 1 -23.14 27.31 -23.65
CA MET A 1 -21.98 28.00 -23.05
C MET A 1 -21.75 29.33 -23.76
N SER A 2 -21.49 30.42 -23.04
CA SER A 2 -21.18 31.74 -23.65
C SER A 2 -19.68 31.89 -23.86
N ASP A 3 -19.25 32.33 -25.04
CA ASP A 3 -17.83 32.56 -25.38
C ASP A 3 -17.11 33.49 -24.38
N GLU A 4 -17.84 34.40 -23.73
CA GLU A 4 -17.31 35.29 -22.68
C GLU A 4 -16.84 34.55 -21.42
N LEU A 5 -17.53 33.46 -21.03
CA LEU A 5 -17.15 32.69 -19.84
C LEU A 5 -15.84 31.95 -20.12
N LEU A 6 -15.73 31.28 -21.27
CA LEU A 6 -14.52 30.55 -21.65
C LEU A 6 -13.28 31.45 -21.68
N ALA A 7 -13.40 32.64 -22.28
CA ALA A 7 -12.31 33.61 -22.31
C ALA A 7 -11.84 33.99 -20.89
N LYS A 8 -12.79 34.13 -19.95
CA LYS A 8 -12.48 34.42 -18.55
C LYS A 8 -11.83 33.24 -17.83
N LEU A 9 -12.28 32.00 -18.09
CA LEU A 9 -11.67 30.80 -17.54
C LEU A 9 -10.22 30.62 -18.00
N ASP A 10 -9.90 31.01 -19.23
CA ASP A 10 -8.54 30.98 -19.74
C ASP A 10 -7.68 32.11 -19.17
N GLU A 11 -8.21 33.33 -19.03
CA GLU A 11 -7.52 34.44 -18.34
C GLU A 11 -7.13 34.04 -16.91
N TRP A 12 -8.07 33.53 -16.13
CA TRP A 12 -7.79 33.04 -14.78
C TRP A 12 -6.80 31.90 -14.74
N HIS A 13 -6.76 31.06 -15.77
CA HIS A 13 -5.79 29.97 -15.85
C HIS A 13 -4.37 30.51 -16.09
N GLU A 14 -4.22 31.52 -16.94
CA GLU A 14 -2.94 32.18 -17.20
C GLU A 14 -2.42 32.97 -15.98
N GLU A 15 -3.33 33.45 -15.12
CA GLU A 15 -3.01 34.18 -13.88
C GLU A 15 -2.84 33.28 -12.64
N ASP A 16 -2.89 31.96 -12.81
CA ASP A 16 -2.88 30.95 -11.74
C ASP A 16 -4.06 31.09 -10.73
N GLU A 17 -5.14 31.77 -11.11
CA GLU A 17 -6.36 31.98 -10.32
C GLU A 17 -7.30 30.76 -10.41
N PHE A 18 -6.78 29.56 -10.11
CA PHE A 18 -7.52 28.31 -10.30
C PHE A 18 -8.78 28.18 -9.44
N GLN A 19 -8.80 28.79 -8.25
CA GLN A 19 -9.99 28.77 -7.39
C GLN A 19 -11.16 29.53 -8.01
N GLU A 20 -10.89 30.65 -8.72
CA GLU A 20 -11.95 31.42 -9.39
C GLU A 20 -12.60 30.62 -10.53
N ILE A 21 -11.82 29.79 -11.22
CA ILE A 21 -12.33 28.83 -12.22
C ILE A 21 -13.25 27.80 -11.55
N VAL A 22 -12.82 27.23 -10.42
CA VAL A 22 -13.62 26.25 -9.68
C VAL A 22 -14.93 26.88 -9.21
N ASP A 23 -14.87 28.04 -8.57
CA ASP A 23 -16.04 28.74 -8.04
C ASP A 23 -17.02 29.09 -9.15
N ALA A 24 -16.54 29.67 -10.26
CA ALA A 24 -17.39 30.06 -11.38
C ALA A 24 -18.09 28.87 -12.06
N ILE A 25 -17.39 27.73 -12.22
CA ILE A 25 -18.00 26.55 -12.88
C ILE A 25 -18.93 25.81 -11.91
N THR A 26 -18.62 25.79 -10.60
CA THR A 26 -19.45 25.08 -9.62
C THR A 26 -20.79 25.77 -9.34
N GLU A 27 -20.92 27.07 -9.63
CA GLU A 27 -22.21 27.78 -9.63
C GLU A 27 -23.17 27.28 -10.74
N ILE A 28 -22.65 26.68 -11.81
CA ILE A 28 -23.44 26.10 -12.89
C ILE A 28 -23.89 24.70 -12.44
N PRO A 29 -25.18 24.33 -12.54
CA PRO A 29 -25.64 22.97 -12.23
C PRO A 29 -24.88 21.90 -13.01
N GLU A 30 -24.60 20.76 -12.38
CA GLU A 30 -23.78 19.69 -12.98
C GLU A 30 -24.34 19.20 -14.31
N GLU A 31 -25.66 19.09 -14.41
CA GLU A 31 -26.39 18.70 -15.62
C GLU A 31 -26.30 19.72 -16.77
N GLU A 32 -25.88 20.96 -16.49
CA GLU A 32 -25.68 22.02 -17.48
C GLU A 32 -24.21 22.18 -17.90
N ARG A 33 -23.29 21.47 -17.24
CA ARG A 33 -21.86 21.49 -17.58
C ARG A 33 -21.60 20.56 -18.75
N ASP A 34 -21.13 21.12 -19.85
CA ASP A 34 -20.68 20.33 -20.99
C ASP A 34 -19.23 19.85 -20.80
N TYR A 35 -18.77 19.02 -21.74
CA TYR A 35 -17.41 18.47 -21.78
C TYR A 35 -16.32 19.53 -21.53
N VAL A 36 -16.49 20.72 -22.10
CA VAL A 36 -15.50 21.78 -22.03
C VAL A 36 -15.46 22.34 -20.61
N LEU A 37 -16.60 22.73 -20.04
CA LEU A 37 -16.66 23.25 -18.67
C LEU A 37 -16.13 22.23 -17.66
N THR A 38 -16.55 20.97 -17.77
CA THR A 38 -16.07 19.90 -16.88
C THR A 38 -14.56 19.68 -17.03
N SER A 39 -14.02 19.81 -18.25
CA SER A 39 -12.58 19.73 -18.50
C SER A 39 -11.78 20.91 -17.92
N HIS A 40 -12.33 22.13 -17.94
CA HIS A 40 -11.72 23.30 -17.29
C HIS A 40 -11.75 23.17 -15.76
N LEU A 41 -12.87 22.69 -15.20
CA LEU A 41 -13.00 22.43 -13.77
C LEU A 41 -11.97 21.40 -13.30
N GLY A 42 -11.90 20.25 -13.99
CA GLY A 42 -10.87 19.25 -13.68
C GLY A 42 -9.45 19.80 -13.78
N ARG A 43 -9.17 20.67 -14.78
CA ARG A 43 -7.84 21.28 -14.96
C ARG A 43 -7.48 22.15 -13.77
N ALA A 44 -8.41 22.98 -13.32
CA ALA A 44 -8.22 23.85 -12.17
C ALA A 44 -8.01 23.05 -10.88
N LEU A 45 -8.83 22.01 -10.65
CA LEU A 45 -8.70 21.11 -9.50
C LEU A 45 -7.33 20.41 -9.47
N ASN A 46 -6.84 19.95 -10.63
CA ASN A 46 -5.49 19.40 -10.75
C ASN A 46 -4.40 20.39 -10.34
N ASN A 47 -4.50 21.64 -10.79
CA ASN A 47 -3.53 22.67 -10.45
C ASN A 47 -3.59 23.10 -8.98
N LEU A 48 -4.75 22.96 -8.32
CA LEU A 48 -4.92 23.12 -6.87
C LEU A 48 -4.44 21.89 -6.07
N GLY A 49 -4.10 20.79 -6.73
CA GLY A 49 -3.70 19.54 -6.09
C GLY A 49 -4.86 18.70 -5.57
N GLN A 50 -6.10 19.02 -5.96
CA GLN A 50 -7.32 18.27 -5.61
C GLN A 50 -7.54 17.14 -6.63
N TYR A 51 -6.62 16.18 -6.65
CA TYR A 51 -6.54 15.19 -7.72
C TYR A 51 -7.71 14.19 -7.70
N GLU A 52 -8.23 13.79 -6.54
CA GLU A 52 -9.41 12.91 -6.46
C GLU A 52 -10.65 13.59 -7.06
N GLU A 53 -10.90 14.86 -6.72
CA GLU A 53 -12.03 15.63 -7.22
C GLU A 53 -11.89 15.89 -8.73
N ALA A 54 -10.68 16.21 -9.20
CA ALA A 54 -10.39 16.33 -10.63
C ALA A 54 -10.72 15.03 -11.38
N LEU A 55 -10.34 13.88 -10.81
CA LEU A 55 -10.59 12.57 -11.40
C LEU A 55 -12.10 12.26 -11.50
N GLU A 56 -12.87 12.62 -10.47
CA GLU A 56 -14.33 12.49 -10.50
C GLU A 56 -14.94 13.28 -11.66
N GLN A 57 -14.50 14.52 -11.86
CA GLN A 57 -14.96 15.34 -12.98
C GLN A 57 -14.56 14.71 -14.32
N TYR A 58 -13.30 14.28 -14.51
CA TYR A 58 -12.87 13.68 -15.77
C TYR A 58 -13.58 12.37 -16.10
N LEU A 59 -13.84 11.52 -15.11
CA LEU A 59 -14.53 10.24 -15.32
C LEU A 59 -16.01 10.44 -15.67
N SER A 60 -16.63 11.55 -15.27
CA SER A 60 -18.01 11.87 -15.67
C SER A 60 -18.16 12.14 -17.17
N ILE A 61 -17.06 12.44 -17.86
CA ILE A 61 -16.99 12.80 -19.29
C ILE A 61 -16.05 11.86 -20.08
N GLU A 62 -15.87 10.63 -19.60
CA GLU A 62 -14.94 9.65 -20.20
C GLU A 62 -15.31 9.28 -21.63
N GLU A 63 -16.61 9.15 -21.95
CA GLU A 63 -17.07 8.79 -23.30
C GLU A 63 -16.70 9.86 -24.33
N GLU A 64 -16.85 11.14 -23.99
CA GLU A 64 -16.48 12.26 -24.86
C GLU A 64 -14.97 12.48 -24.93
N GLY A 65 -14.24 12.16 -23.86
CA GLY A 65 -12.79 12.35 -23.75
C GLY A 65 -11.93 11.30 -24.43
N GLU A 66 -12.50 10.18 -24.90
CA GLU A 66 -11.75 9.03 -25.43
C GLU A 66 -10.74 9.42 -26.53
N GLY A 67 -11.11 10.38 -27.39
CA GLY A 67 -10.29 10.86 -28.49
C GLY A 67 -9.48 12.13 -28.22
N ASP A 68 -9.50 12.66 -26.98
CA ASP A 68 -8.84 13.91 -26.61
C ASP A 68 -7.49 13.64 -25.90
N PRO A 69 -6.34 13.96 -26.53
CA PRO A 69 -5.04 13.76 -25.89
C PRO A 69 -4.88 14.54 -24.58
N LEU A 70 -5.47 15.75 -24.47
CA LEU A 70 -5.38 16.57 -23.27
C LEU A 70 -6.19 15.99 -22.11
N TRP A 71 -7.33 15.35 -22.39
CA TRP A 71 -8.09 14.64 -21.37
C TRP A 71 -7.27 13.48 -20.80
N HIS A 72 -6.68 12.66 -21.67
CA HIS A 72 -5.78 11.56 -21.27
C HIS A 72 -4.56 12.05 -20.50
N TYR A 73 -3.95 13.16 -20.92
CA TYR A 73 -2.86 13.80 -20.19
C TYR A 73 -3.30 14.20 -18.78
N ARG A 74 -4.43 14.92 -18.64
CA ARG A 74 -4.89 15.48 -17.37
C ARG A 74 -5.36 14.41 -16.38
N ILE A 75 -6.06 13.37 -16.84
CA ILE A 75 -6.38 12.21 -16.00
C ILE A 75 -5.10 11.46 -15.61
N GLY A 76 -4.12 11.38 -16.51
CA GLY A 76 -2.78 10.86 -16.23
C GLY A 76 -2.05 11.60 -15.12
N VAL A 77 -2.06 12.94 -15.14
CA VAL A 77 -1.52 13.81 -14.09
C VAL A 77 -2.19 13.51 -12.74
N SER A 78 -3.51 13.44 -12.73
CA SER A 78 -4.31 13.11 -11.54
C SER A 78 -3.87 11.76 -10.95
N TYR A 79 -3.87 10.69 -11.76
CA TYR A 79 -3.42 9.36 -11.33
C TYR A 79 -1.97 9.35 -10.84
N TYR A 80 -1.06 10.11 -11.48
CA TYR A 80 0.34 10.17 -11.10
C TYR A 80 0.53 10.72 -9.68
N TYR A 81 -0.10 11.85 -9.37
CA TYR A 81 0.01 12.47 -8.04
C TYR A 81 -0.72 11.69 -6.95
N LEU A 82 -1.76 10.93 -7.32
CA LEU A 82 -2.40 9.92 -6.47
C LEU A 82 -1.57 8.64 -6.29
N LYS A 83 -0.36 8.56 -6.86
CA LYS A 83 0.53 7.39 -6.85
C LYS A 83 -0.06 6.13 -7.51
N ARG A 84 -1.10 6.30 -8.34
CA ARG A 84 -1.74 5.24 -9.15
C ARG A 84 -1.00 5.09 -10.48
N TYR A 85 0.27 4.68 -10.38
CA TYR A 85 1.24 4.74 -11.49
C TYR A 85 0.88 3.82 -12.67
N GLU A 86 0.20 2.71 -12.42
CA GLU A 86 -0.24 1.79 -13.47
C GLU A 86 -1.38 2.40 -14.32
N GLU A 87 -2.34 3.09 -13.71
CA GLU A 87 -3.38 3.84 -14.41
C GLU A 87 -2.81 5.07 -15.12
N ALA A 88 -1.92 5.82 -14.44
CA ALA A 88 -1.22 6.95 -15.04
C ALA A 88 -0.47 6.52 -16.30
N LEU A 89 0.24 5.38 -16.27
CA LEU A 89 0.96 4.85 -17.42
C LEU A 89 0.05 4.63 -18.63
N LYS A 90 -1.17 4.10 -18.41
CA LYS A 90 -2.13 3.86 -19.49
C LYS A 90 -2.62 5.16 -20.10
N ALA A 91 -3.03 6.12 -19.25
CA ALA A 91 -3.52 7.41 -19.69
C ALA A 91 -2.46 8.17 -20.51
N PHE A 92 -1.25 8.33 -19.97
CA PHE A 92 -0.16 8.98 -20.72
C PHE A 92 0.27 8.21 -21.98
N ALA A 93 0.13 6.89 -22.02
CA ALA A 93 0.42 6.12 -23.23
C ALA A 93 -0.64 6.35 -24.34
N ILE A 94 -1.89 6.57 -23.97
CA ILE A 94 -2.93 6.95 -24.94
C ILE A 94 -2.71 8.40 -25.39
N ALA A 95 -2.37 9.32 -24.47
CA ALA A 95 -1.99 10.68 -24.82
C ALA A 95 -0.85 10.71 -25.85
N ASP A 96 0.25 9.97 -25.62
CA ASP A 96 1.39 9.83 -26.54
C ASP A 96 1.00 9.18 -27.88
N GLN A 97 0.01 8.28 -27.88
CA GLN A 97 -0.49 7.67 -29.11
C GLN A 97 -1.30 8.67 -29.96
N LEU A 98 -2.11 9.52 -29.31
CA LEU A 98 -2.96 10.52 -29.96
C LEU A 98 -2.15 11.74 -30.39
N GLU A 99 -1.20 12.17 -29.57
CA GLU A 99 -0.29 13.28 -29.81
C GLU A 99 1.16 12.86 -29.47
N PRO A 100 1.88 12.28 -30.44
CA PRO A 100 3.25 11.85 -30.22
C PRO A 100 4.20 13.04 -30.13
N ASP A 101 5.34 12.83 -29.47
CA ASP A 101 6.43 13.80 -29.30
C ASP A 101 6.12 15.00 -28.39
N ASP A 102 5.01 14.97 -27.62
CA ASP A 102 4.76 15.93 -26.54
C ASP A 102 5.78 15.76 -25.39
N GLU A 103 6.53 16.82 -25.10
CA GLU A 103 7.66 16.78 -24.16
C GLU A 103 7.20 16.44 -22.73
N ASP A 104 6.10 17.03 -22.28
CA ASP A 104 5.55 16.83 -20.94
C ASP A 104 5.05 15.40 -20.75
N THR A 105 4.31 14.87 -21.73
CA THR A 105 3.84 13.48 -21.75
C THR A 105 5.00 12.50 -21.66
N LEU A 106 6.05 12.71 -22.47
CA LEU A 106 7.24 11.88 -22.46
C LEU A 106 8.00 11.95 -21.12
N GLU A 107 8.05 13.13 -20.50
CA GLU A 107 8.63 13.29 -19.17
C GLU A 107 7.88 12.49 -18.11
N PHE A 108 6.54 12.62 -18.05
CA PHE A 108 5.70 11.85 -17.13
C PHE A 108 5.84 10.34 -17.36
N LEU A 109 5.83 9.88 -18.62
CA LEU A 109 6.08 8.47 -18.96
C LEU A 109 7.43 8.00 -18.44
N GLY A 110 8.49 8.82 -18.57
CA GLY A 110 9.80 8.53 -18.03
C GLY A 110 9.80 8.42 -16.50
N TRP A 111 9.13 9.34 -15.82
CA TRP A 111 8.99 9.33 -14.36
C TRP A 111 8.23 8.10 -13.86
N ILE A 112 7.09 7.79 -14.49
CA ILE A 112 6.25 6.63 -14.19
C ILE A 112 7.02 5.34 -14.41
N LYS A 113 7.71 5.19 -15.55
CA LYS A 113 8.55 4.01 -15.84
C LYS A 113 9.62 3.82 -14.76
N ARG A 114 10.25 4.89 -14.26
CA ARG A 114 11.22 4.81 -13.16
C ARG A 114 10.57 4.40 -11.83
N LYS A 115 9.38 4.92 -11.51
CA LYS A 115 8.62 4.56 -10.30
C LYS A 115 8.20 3.08 -10.35
N LEU A 116 7.64 2.64 -11.47
CA LEU A 116 7.24 1.26 -11.70
C LEU A 116 8.44 0.31 -11.76
N ALA A 117 9.57 0.71 -12.36
CA ALA A 117 10.79 -0.08 -12.34
C ALA A 117 11.37 -0.22 -10.93
N LYS A 118 11.35 0.84 -10.11
CA LYS A 118 11.69 0.75 -8.68
C LYS A 118 10.73 -0.16 -7.92
N LYS A 119 9.41 -0.05 -8.18
CA LYS A 119 8.39 -0.96 -7.63
C LYS A 119 8.62 -2.40 -8.08
N ALA A 120 9.01 -2.63 -9.34
CA ALA A 120 9.26 -3.95 -9.91
C ALA A 120 10.60 -4.55 -9.50
N ALA A 121 11.62 -3.74 -9.24
CA ALA A 121 12.90 -4.16 -8.67
C ALA A 121 12.79 -4.45 -7.17
N LYS A 122 11.82 -3.81 -6.49
CA LYS A 122 11.42 -4.10 -5.11
C LYS A 122 10.40 -5.25 -5.01
N LYS A 123 9.61 -5.50 -6.05
CA LYS A 123 8.87 -6.76 -6.19
C LYS A 123 9.90 -7.88 -6.33
N PRO A 124 9.84 -8.95 -5.53
CA PRO A 124 10.64 -10.12 -5.82
C PRO A 124 10.30 -10.58 -7.24
N VAL A 125 11.31 -10.82 -8.07
CA VAL A 125 11.12 -11.35 -9.42
C VAL A 125 10.40 -12.69 -9.29
N ASN A 126 9.07 -12.66 -9.48
CA ASN A 126 8.24 -13.85 -9.48
C ASN A 126 8.56 -14.65 -10.76
N LYS A 127 9.54 -15.54 -10.65
CA LYS A 127 9.70 -16.67 -11.58
C LYS A 127 8.39 -17.47 -11.58
N PRO A 128 7.99 -18.08 -12.71
CA PRO A 128 6.75 -18.84 -12.79
C PRO A 128 6.74 -19.90 -11.69
N ALA A 129 5.59 -20.02 -11.02
CA ALA A 129 5.30 -20.91 -9.90
C ALA A 129 6.12 -22.21 -9.97
N LYS A 130 7.27 -22.22 -9.29
CA LYS A 130 7.91 -23.45 -8.87
C LYS A 130 7.28 -23.82 -7.55
N LYS A 131 6.96 -25.11 -7.42
CA LYS A 131 6.61 -25.85 -6.18
C LYS A 131 7.20 -25.20 -4.93
N PRO A 132 6.49 -25.22 -3.79
CA PRO A 132 6.80 -24.41 -2.61
C PRO A 132 8.30 -24.43 -2.33
N VAL A 133 8.97 -23.30 -2.60
CA VAL A 133 10.37 -23.13 -2.25
C VAL A 133 10.38 -22.44 -0.90
N ILE A 134 9.98 -23.17 0.13
CA ILE A 134 10.61 -22.97 1.40
C ILE A 134 11.98 -23.66 1.25
N ALA A 135 12.99 -22.89 0.84
CA ALA A 135 14.39 -23.27 0.99
C ALA A 135 14.91 -22.91 2.40
N LEU A 136 14.00 -22.61 3.33
CA LEU A 136 14.27 -22.57 4.75
C LEU A 136 14.15 -24.01 5.27
N ASP A 137 15.22 -24.58 5.79
CA ASP A 137 15.11 -25.80 6.59
C ASP A 137 14.35 -25.44 7.89
N THR A 138 13.02 -25.44 7.85
CA THR A 138 12.18 -25.09 9.01
C THR A 138 12.20 -26.17 10.09
N THR A 139 12.80 -27.32 9.81
CA THR A 139 12.86 -28.48 10.71
C THR A 139 13.54 -28.16 12.05
N ASN A 140 14.33 -27.07 12.10
CA ASN A 140 14.97 -26.58 13.31
C ASN A 140 14.81 -25.05 13.48
N PHE A 141 13.70 -24.49 13.00
CA PHE A 141 13.40 -23.07 13.13
C PHE A 141 12.66 -22.75 14.43
N TRP A 142 11.74 -23.61 14.86
CA TRP A 142 10.84 -23.38 16.00
C TRP A 142 11.34 -24.02 17.30
N ASP A 143 11.19 -23.28 18.40
CA ASP A 143 11.26 -23.76 19.77
C ASP A 143 9.86 -24.18 20.22
N ASP A 144 9.58 -25.48 20.06
CA ASP A 144 8.31 -26.13 20.43
C ASP A 144 8.22 -26.45 21.93
N SER A 145 8.59 -25.48 22.76
CA SER A 145 8.41 -25.56 24.20
C SER A 145 6.92 -25.68 24.58
N GLU A 146 6.65 -26.22 25.77
CA GLU A 146 5.27 -26.30 26.30
C GLU A 146 4.59 -24.92 26.35
N TYR A 147 5.36 -23.88 26.65
CA TYR A 147 4.89 -22.50 26.60
C TYR A 147 4.48 -22.08 25.19
N ALA A 148 5.32 -22.33 24.17
CA ALA A 148 4.99 -22.04 22.78
C ALA A 148 3.70 -22.77 22.34
N PHE A 149 3.56 -24.06 22.69
CA PHE A 149 2.34 -24.82 22.42
C PHE A 149 1.11 -24.24 23.11
N SER A 150 1.24 -23.73 24.32
CA SER A 150 0.12 -23.16 25.06
C SER A 150 -0.33 -21.82 24.47
N GLU A 151 0.60 -20.92 24.15
CA GLU A 151 0.30 -19.52 23.84
C GLU A 151 0.24 -19.20 22.34
N TYR A 152 1.02 -19.88 21.50
CA TYR A 152 1.24 -19.49 20.09
C TYR A 152 0.79 -20.55 19.07
N ILE A 153 1.12 -21.82 19.30
CA ILE A 153 1.06 -22.85 18.24
C ILE A 153 -0.37 -23.40 18.09
N SER A 154 -0.97 -23.18 16.92
CA SER A 154 -2.26 -23.75 16.52
C SER A 154 -2.09 -24.90 15.51
N ASP A 155 -3.19 -25.61 15.23
CA ASP A 155 -3.25 -26.48 14.06
C ASP A 155 -3.02 -25.67 12.76
N PRO A 156 -2.45 -26.28 11.70
CA PRO A 156 -2.31 -25.62 10.40
C PRO A 156 -3.64 -25.00 9.91
N PRO A 157 -3.63 -23.74 9.46
CA PRO A 157 -4.86 -23.03 9.14
C PRO A 157 -5.43 -23.55 7.81
N SER A 158 -6.75 -23.78 7.80
CA SER A 158 -7.48 -24.08 6.56
C SER A 158 -7.67 -22.82 5.71
N ASP A 159 -7.91 -22.98 4.41
CA ASP A 159 -8.18 -21.84 3.51
C ASP A 159 -9.41 -21.02 3.92
N ALA A 160 -10.41 -21.66 4.54
CA ALA A 160 -11.57 -20.99 5.09
C ALA A 160 -11.22 -20.14 6.33
N LEU A 161 -10.35 -20.65 7.21
CA LEU A 161 -9.86 -19.90 8.37
C LEU A 161 -9.01 -18.70 7.93
N ILE A 162 -8.12 -18.91 6.95
CA ILE A 162 -7.28 -17.83 6.40
C ILE A 162 -8.15 -16.72 5.83
N THR A 163 -9.14 -17.07 4.99
CA THR A 163 -10.09 -16.10 4.43
C THR A 163 -10.79 -15.29 5.53
N SER A 164 -11.34 -15.99 6.54
CA SER A 164 -12.05 -15.34 7.65
C SER A 164 -11.15 -14.42 8.49
N VAL A 165 -9.89 -14.79 8.72
CA VAL A 165 -8.94 -13.94 9.46
C VAL A 165 -8.57 -12.69 8.66
N GLN A 166 -8.33 -12.82 7.35
CA GLN A 166 -8.03 -11.67 6.48
C GLN A 166 -9.20 -10.68 6.38
N GLU A 167 -10.44 -11.17 6.32
CA GLU A 167 -11.65 -10.34 6.37
C GLU A 167 -11.74 -9.54 7.68
N GLU A 168 -11.45 -10.18 8.81
CA GLU A 168 -11.47 -9.56 10.13
C GLU A 168 -10.36 -8.51 10.31
N LEU A 169 -9.17 -8.80 9.79
CA LEU A 169 -8.04 -7.87 9.78
C LEU A 169 -8.20 -6.74 8.76
N VAL A 170 -9.03 -6.94 7.72
CA VAL A 170 -9.13 -6.07 6.54
C VAL A 170 -7.80 -5.99 5.76
N PHE A 171 -6.96 -7.04 5.84
CA PHE A 171 -5.67 -7.13 5.15
C PHE A 171 -5.47 -8.53 4.58
N LYS A 172 -4.91 -8.60 3.36
CA LYS A 172 -4.43 -9.84 2.78
C LYS A 172 -3.05 -10.17 3.32
N LEU A 173 -2.88 -11.36 3.89
CA LEU A 173 -1.61 -11.79 4.45
C LEU A 173 -0.61 -12.15 3.33
N PRO A 174 0.70 -11.92 3.52
CA PRO A 174 1.73 -12.31 2.57
C PRO A 174 1.67 -13.81 2.27
N ALA A 175 1.89 -14.21 1.02
CA ALA A 175 1.88 -15.63 0.65
C ALA A 175 2.93 -16.43 1.44
N SER A 176 4.12 -15.86 1.64
CA SER A 176 5.19 -16.47 2.45
C SER A 176 4.80 -16.66 3.92
N TYR A 177 3.99 -15.76 4.47
CA TYR A 177 3.43 -15.90 5.82
C TYR A 177 2.45 -17.07 5.87
N VAL A 178 1.48 -17.09 4.95
CA VAL A 178 0.48 -18.16 4.86
C VAL A 178 1.13 -19.53 4.67
N ASP A 179 2.11 -19.64 3.77
CA ASP A 179 2.82 -20.89 3.50
C ASP A 179 3.58 -21.40 4.72
N MET A 180 4.24 -20.50 5.47
CA MET A 180 4.92 -20.85 6.71
C MET A 180 3.93 -21.33 7.78
N MET A 181 2.81 -20.64 7.94
CA MET A 181 1.78 -20.98 8.92
C MET A 181 1.06 -22.30 8.59
N LYS A 182 0.98 -22.67 7.31
CA LYS A 182 0.51 -24.01 6.88
C LYS A 182 1.46 -25.13 7.25
N LEU A 183 2.75 -24.86 7.47
CA LEU A 183 3.70 -25.84 7.99
C LEU A 183 3.73 -25.86 9.52
N HIS A 184 3.68 -24.69 10.15
CA HIS A 184 3.73 -24.53 11.60
C HIS A 184 3.10 -23.18 11.98
N ASN A 185 1.91 -23.24 12.61
CA ASN A 185 1.00 -22.10 12.72
C ASN A 185 1.25 -21.27 13.99
N GLY A 186 2.28 -20.44 13.94
CA GLY A 186 2.73 -19.60 15.05
C GLY A 186 3.68 -20.35 15.97
N GLY A 187 4.50 -19.63 16.73
CA GLY A 187 5.49 -20.25 17.62
C GLY A 187 6.62 -19.31 17.99
N ILE A 188 7.64 -19.86 18.64
CA ILE A 188 8.84 -19.11 19.04
C ILE A 188 9.99 -19.54 18.14
N PRO A 189 10.69 -18.63 17.44
CA PRO A 189 11.83 -19.03 16.63
C PRO A 189 13.10 -19.20 17.49
N HIS A 190 13.95 -20.17 17.16
CA HIS A 190 15.25 -20.37 17.82
C HIS A 190 16.22 -19.20 17.59
N ASN A 191 16.20 -18.65 16.37
CA ASN A 191 16.87 -17.40 16.05
C ASN A 191 15.83 -16.29 16.15
N ASN A 192 15.97 -15.40 17.13
CA ASN A 192 14.91 -14.45 17.47
C ASN A 192 15.38 -13.00 17.44
N ARG A 193 16.55 -12.72 16.87
CA ARG A 193 17.09 -11.37 16.73
C ARG A 193 17.16 -10.96 15.27
N TYR A 194 16.82 -9.72 14.96
CA TYR A 194 16.92 -9.18 13.60
C TYR A 194 17.84 -7.96 13.58
N PRO A 195 18.89 -7.94 12.72
CA PRO A 195 19.79 -6.79 12.62
C PRO A 195 19.07 -5.59 12.00
N ILE A 196 19.11 -4.44 12.67
CA ILE A 196 18.54 -3.20 12.13
C ILE A 196 19.50 -2.65 11.06
N PRO A 197 19.05 -2.50 9.79
CA PRO A 197 19.93 -2.08 8.70
C PRO A 197 20.66 -0.75 8.99
N GLY A 198 21.99 -0.76 8.85
CA GLY A 198 22.81 0.45 8.95
C GLY A 198 23.13 0.94 10.37
N THR A 199 22.69 0.25 11.42
CA THR A 199 22.91 0.69 12.82
C THR A 199 23.88 -0.19 13.60
N GLY A 200 24.00 -1.47 13.25
CA GLY A 200 24.71 -2.47 14.05
C GLY A 200 23.93 -2.93 15.30
N GLU A 201 22.72 -2.42 15.50
CA GLU A 201 21.80 -2.82 16.57
C GLU A 201 20.90 -3.96 16.11
N PHE A 202 20.19 -4.58 17.06
CA PHE A 202 19.27 -5.68 16.80
C PHE A 202 17.96 -5.43 17.54
N ILE A 203 16.84 -5.80 16.94
CA ILE A 203 15.61 -6.06 17.68
C ILE A 203 15.56 -7.53 18.11
N THR A 204 14.74 -7.84 19.11
CA THR A 204 14.45 -9.20 19.56
C THR A 204 12.95 -9.44 19.48
N ILE A 205 12.54 -10.58 18.94
CA ILE A 205 11.17 -11.06 18.98
C ILE A 205 11.05 -12.22 20.00
N SER A 206 9.89 -12.35 20.63
CA SER A 206 9.58 -13.39 21.61
C SER A 206 8.69 -14.48 21.03
N GLY A 207 8.03 -14.22 19.90
CA GLY A 207 7.20 -15.19 19.20
C GLY A 207 6.55 -14.59 17.96
N ILE A 208 6.10 -15.46 17.06
CA ILE A 208 5.42 -15.13 15.81
C ILE A 208 3.98 -15.63 15.93
N HIS A 209 3.01 -14.77 15.61
CA HIS A 209 1.59 -15.09 15.76
C HIS A 209 1.10 -16.08 14.70
N GLY A 210 0.31 -17.07 15.11
CA GLY A 210 -0.38 -17.96 14.17
C GLY A 210 -1.59 -17.29 13.50
N ILE A 211 -1.98 -17.76 12.32
CA ILE A 211 -3.27 -17.44 11.68
C ILE A 211 -4.37 -18.19 12.44
N GLY A 212 -5.16 -17.47 13.22
CA GLY A 212 -6.20 -18.06 14.02
C GLY A 212 -6.78 -17.11 15.06
N ARG A 213 -7.56 -17.70 15.97
CA ARG A 213 -8.26 -17.02 17.07
C ARG A 213 -8.42 -17.90 18.31
N ASP A 214 -7.91 -19.12 18.26
CA ASP A 214 -7.95 -20.13 19.32
C ASP A 214 -6.84 -19.91 20.37
N LYS A 215 -5.72 -19.32 19.96
CA LYS A 215 -4.59 -19.01 20.83
C LYS A 215 -4.57 -17.55 21.26
N ASN A 216 -4.07 -17.30 22.46
CA ASN A 216 -3.92 -15.94 22.98
C ASN A 216 -3.04 -15.09 22.06
N LYS A 217 -1.93 -15.66 21.55
CA LYS A 217 -0.97 -15.03 20.65
C LYS A 217 -1.16 -15.44 19.18
N SER A 218 -2.41 -15.60 18.76
CA SER A 218 -2.79 -15.69 17.34
C SER A 218 -3.22 -14.32 16.81
N LEU A 219 -3.23 -14.13 15.49
CA LEU A 219 -3.53 -12.84 14.87
C LEU A 219 -4.86 -12.23 15.34
N CYS A 220 -5.91 -13.04 15.49
CA CYS A 220 -7.21 -12.64 16.03
C CYS A 220 -7.46 -13.20 17.44
N GLY A 221 -6.39 -13.52 18.18
CA GLY A 221 -6.43 -13.96 19.57
C GLY A 221 -6.71 -12.82 20.55
N ALA A 222 -6.88 -13.16 21.82
CA ALA A 222 -7.11 -12.17 22.88
C ALA A 222 -5.97 -11.13 23.00
N SER A 223 -4.73 -11.53 22.73
CA SER A 223 -3.56 -10.67 22.63
C SER A 223 -3.05 -10.54 21.19
N GLY A 224 -3.95 -10.66 20.21
CA GLY A 224 -3.64 -10.58 18.78
C GLY A 224 -3.48 -9.14 18.27
N SER A 225 -3.38 -9.01 16.96
CA SER A 225 -2.97 -7.77 16.29
C SER A 225 -3.84 -6.58 16.67
N ARG A 226 -5.16 -6.74 16.56
CA ARG A 226 -6.11 -5.65 16.85
C ARG A 226 -6.04 -5.19 18.30
N THR A 227 -6.04 -6.14 19.25
CA THR A 227 -5.96 -5.82 20.67
C THR A 227 -4.66 -5.10 21.02
N VAL A 228 -3.53 -5.54 20.46
CA VAL A 228 -2.22 -4.91 20.69
C VAL A 228 -2.20 -3.47 20.14
N ILE A 229 -2.72 -3.26 18.92
CA ILE A 229 -2.79 -1.93 18.31
C ILE A 229 -3.65 -0.99 19.17
N GLU A 230 -4.86 -1.42 19.53
CA GLU A 230 -5.83 -0.60 20.29
C GLU A 230 -5.31 -0.27 21.69
N ASN A 231 -4.84 -1.26 22.45
CA ASN A 231 -4.35 -1.06 23.82
C ASN A 231 -3.02 -0.30 23.85
N GLY A 232 -2.14 -0.57 22.90
CA GLY A 232 -0.83 0.08 22.77
C GLY A 232 -0.90 1.48 22.17
N ARG A 233 -2.02 1.82 21.53
CA ARG A 233 -2.22 2.99 20.66
C ARG A 233 -1.16 3.06 19.55
N TYR A 234 -0.83 1.91 18.97
CA TYR A 234 0.11 1.84 17.84
C TYR A 234 -0.56 2.38 16.56
N PRO A 235 0.24 2.79 15.56
CA PRO A 235 -0.29 3.20 14.27
C PRO A 235 -1.11 2.08 13.61
N GLU A 236 -2.29 2.42 13.08
CA GLU A 236 -3.18 1.49 12.35
C GLU A 236 -2.73 1.32 10.90
N VAL A 237 -1.48 0.86 10.71
CA VAL A 237 -0.82 0.77 9.39
C VAL A 237 -0.77 -0.66 8.84
N GLY A 238 -1.23 -1.63 9.61
CA GLY A 238 -1.25 -3.03 9.21
C GLY A 238 -1.42 -4.01 10.36
N VAL A 239 -0.71 -5.14 10.31
CA VAL A 239 -0.96 -6.32 11.15
C VAL A 239 0.25 -6.61 12.04
N VAL A 240 0.08 -6.60 13.37
CA VAL A 240 1.12 -7.07 14.31
C VAL A 240 1.27 -8.57 14.17
N ILE A 241 2.50 -9.02 13.91
CA ILE A 241 2.81 -10.42 13.62
C ILE A 241 3.81 -11.03 14.60
N CYS A 242 4.50 -10.22 15.41
CA CYS A 242 5.41 -10.74 16.43
C CYS A 242 5.28 -9.96 17.75
N ASP A 243 5.45 -10.71 18.84
CA ASP A 243 5.68 -10.15 20.16
C ASP A 243 7.15 -9.76 20.32
N CYS A 244 7.42 -8.71 21.08
CA CYS A 244 8.75 -8.35 21.55
C CYS A 244 8.87 -8.66 23.05
N PRO A 245 10.10 -8.73 23.62
CA PRO A 245 10.27 -8.90 25.07
C PRO A 245 9.65 -7.75 25.89
N SER A 246 9.57 -6.56 25.30
CA SER A 246 8.90 -5.39 25.85
C SER A 246 7.48 -5.28 25.31
N GLU A 247 6.51 -4.91 26.16
CA GLU A 247 5.14 -4.57 25.73
C GLU A 247 5.07 -3.21 24.99
N ASN A 248 6.17 -2.45 24.98
CA ASN A 248 6.31 -1.15 24.32
C ASN A 248 6.84 -1.27 22.88
N GLU A 249 7.07 -2.48 22.41
CA GLU A 249 7.65 -2.75 21.09
C GLU A 249 6.81 -3.77 20.34
N VAL A 250 6.62 -3.55 19.05
CA VAL A 250 5.92 -4.49 18.17
C VAL A 250 6.64 -4.62 16.83
N VAL A 251 6.54 -5.81 16.24
CA VAL A 251 6.87 -6.03 14.83
C VAL A 251 5.57 -6.28 14.08
N MET A 252 5.36 -5.50 13.02
CA MET A 252 4.14 -5.55 12.24
C MET A 252 4.40 -5.46 10.74
N LEU A 253 3.46 -5.99 9.96
CA LEU A 253 3.36 -5.81 8.52
C LEU A 253 2.82 -4.41 8.25
N ASP A 254 3.50 -3.64 7.39
CA ASP A 254 3.13 -2.27 7.02
C ASP A 254 2.58 -2.22 5.59
N TYR A 255 1.31 -1.84 5.46
CA TYR A 255 0.57 -1.83 4.19
C TYR A 255 0.45 -0.42 3.57
N ARG A 256 1.03 0.62 4.17
CA ARG A 256 0.86 2.02 3.72
C ARG A 256 1.26 2.25 2.26
N GLU A 257 2.28 1.55 1.77
CA GLU A 257 2.80 1.76 0.40
C GLU A 257 2.04 0.97 -0.67
N PHE A 258 1.46 -0.19 -0.33
CA PHE A 258 0.93 -1.14 -1.30
C PHE A 258 -0.56 -1.44 -1.16
N GLY A 259 -1.23 -0.84 -0.16
CA GLY A 259 -2.64 -1.05 0.12
C GLY A 259 -2.93 -2.43 0.72
N ASN A 260 -4.16 -2.66 1.15
CA ASN A 260 -4.52 -3.80 1.98
C ASN A 260 -4.35 -5.18 1.31
N ASP A 261 -4.26 -5.23 -0.02
CA ASP A 261 -4.04 -6.43 -0.83
C ASP A 261 -2.59 -6.59 -1.34
N GLY A 262 -1.74 -5.61 -1.06
CA GLY A 262 -0.34 -5.56 -1.51
C GLY A 262 0.61 -6.42 -0.66
N GLU A 263 1.86 -6.55 -1.12
CA GLU A 263 2.92 -7.18 -0.33
C GLU A 263 3.46 -6.16 0.68
N PRO A 264 3.25 -6.34 2.00
CA PRO A 264 3.66 -5.39 3.01
C PRO A 264 5.16 -5.47 3.32
N GLU A 265 5.70 -4.36 3.79
CA GLU A 265 7.03 -4.32 4.41
C GLU A 265 6.95 -4.80 5.86
N VAL A 266 8.08 -5.15 6.47
CA VAL A 266 8.15 -5.46 7.91
C VAL A 266 8.77 -4.29 8.66
N ILE A 267 8.06 -3.78 9.66
CA ILE A 267 8.50 -2.66 10.48
C ILE A 267 8.54 -3.02 11.96
N HIS A 268 9.40 -2.31 12.69
CA HIS A 268 9.41 -2.25 14.14
C HIS A 268 8.83 -0.91 14.60
N VAL A 269 8.00 -0.90 15.64
CA VAL A 269 7.48 0.31 16.26
C VAL A 269 7.83 0.35 17.74
N ASP A 270 8.59 1.35 18.15
CA ASP A 270 9.03 1.57 19.53
C ASP A 270 8.24 2.71 20.17
N ARG A 271 7.37 2.35 21.13
CA ARG A 271 6.53 3.30 21.87
C ARG A 271 7.34 4.20 22.80
N ASP A 272 8.38 3.69 23.44
CA ASP A 272 9.22 4.46 24.36
C ASP A 272 9.97 5.58 23.62
N ASN A 273 10.24 5.36 22.33
CA ASN A 273 10.81 6.35 21.43
C ASN A 273 9.75 7.07 20.57
N LYS A 274 8.62 7.47 21.19
CA LYS A 274 7.54 8.24 20.55
C LYS A 274 6.98 7.57 19.29
N TYR A 275 6.75 6.25 19.35
CA TYR A 275 6.25 5.45 18.24
C TYR A 275 7.17 5.49 17.01
N LYS A 276 8.49 5.48 17.23
CA LYS A 276 9.46 5.49 16.13
C LYS A 276 9.28 4.24 15.27
N ILE A 277 8.95 4.46 14.00
CA ILE A 277 8.86 3.39 12.99
C ILE A 277 10.24 3.15 12.37
N THR A 278 10.70 1.91 12.43
CA THR A 278 11.96 1.47 11.82
C THR A 278 11.69 0.35 10.83
N ARG A 279 12.05 0.56 9.56
CA ARG A 279 11.93 -0.46 8.51
C ARG A 279 12.94 -1.57 8.77
N LEU A 280 12.47 -2.82 8.83
CA LEU A 280 13.30 -4.00 9.06
C LEU A 280 13.60 -4.72 7.74
N ALA A 281 12.57 -5.05 6.97
CA ALA A 281 12.70 -5.86 5.76
C ALA A 281 11.70 -5.46 4.67
N ASP A 282 12.04 -5.76 3.43
CA ASP A 282 11.19 -5.49 2.27
C ASP A 282 9.91 -6.35 2.25
N ASN A 283 9.93 -7.53 2.89
CA ASN A 283 8.81 -8.46 3.00
C ASN A 283 9.04 -9.47 4.14
N PHE A 284 8.02 -10.27 4.46
CA PHE A 284 8.07 -11.26 5.54
C PHE A 284 9.15 -12.34 5.33
N GLU A 285 9.33 -12.84 4.11
CA GLU A 285 10.34 -13.86 3.81
C GLU A 285 11.77 -13.37 4.13
N THR A 286 12.06 -12.12 3.76
CA THR A 286 13.34 -11.46 4.05
C THR A 286 13.53 -11.23 5.55
N PHE A 287 12.46 -10.92 6.27
CA PHE A 287 12.49 -10.78 7.72
C PHE A 287 12.84 -12.10 8.41
N ILE A 288 12.11 -13.17 8.11
CA ILE A 288 12.33 -14.49 8.72
C ILE A 288 13.70 -15.06 8.36
N SER A 289 14.14 -14.93 7.10
CA SER A 289 15.44 -15.42 6.65
C SER A 289 16.62 -14.63 7.24
N GLY A 290 16.37 -13.40 7.73
CA GLY A 290 17.38 -12.55 8.35
C GLY A 290 17.49 -12.72 9.88
N LEU A 291 16.70 -13.59 10.49
CA LEU A 291 16.78 -13.86 11.93
C LEU A 291 18.08 -14.56 12.30
N VAL A 292 18.75 -14.03 13.33
CA VAL A 292 20.00 -14.54 13.89
C VAL A 292 19.85 -14.86 15.39
N LYS A 293 20.89 -15.47 15.96
CA LYS A 293 21.00 -15.76 17.39
C LYS A 293 21.23 -14.52 18.26
#